data_AF-A0A350CNT7-F1
#
_entry.id   AF-A0A350CNT7-F1
#
_cell.length_a   1.000
_cell.length_b   1.000
_cell.length_c   1.000
_cell.angle_alpha   90.00
_cell.angle_beta   90.00
_cell.angle_gamma   90.00
#
_symmetry.space_group_name_H-M   'P 1'
#
loop_
_entity.id
_entity.type
_entity.pdbx_description
1 polymer ?
#
loop_
_entity_poly.entity_id
_entity_poly.type
_entity_poly.pdbx_seq_one_letter_code
_entity_poly.pdbx_strand_id
1 'polypeptide(L)'
;YTWTPYWVSGVLVPGKDVVWLQVPFSANPQNANTRLGDGSDYGFSVNTTRIVVNRAWAEKNPAAVKLFEVMRLPIADINAQNERMREGESTQADIARHTEGWIKFHQQLFDGWIAQARAAASP
;
A
#
# COMPACT_ATOMS: atom_id res chain seq x y z
N TYR A 1 19.68 3.84 -2.23
CA TYR A 1 18.58 2.89 -2.47
C TYR A 1 17.28 3.51 -2.02
N THR A 2 16.19 3.33 -2.76
CA THR A 2 14.84 3.82 -2.41
C THR A 2 13.86 2.66 -2.52
N TRP A 3 12.66 2.81 -1.96
CA TRP A 3 11.57 1.83 -2.04
C TRP A 3 10.25 2.58 -2.24
N THR A 4 9.18 1.82 -2.46
CA THR A 4 7.84 2.38 -2.66
C THR A 4 6.83 1.51 -1.89
N PRO A 5 5.89 2.12 -1.14
CA PRO A 5 5.63 3.56 -1.04
C PRO A 5 6.66 4.33 -0.18
N TYR A 6 6.98 5.57 -0.59
CA TYR A 6 7.85 6.52 0.11
C TYR A 6 7.69 7.96 -0.46
N TRP A 7 7.94 8.99 0.35
CA TRP A 7 7.77 10.40 -0.04
C TRP A 7 8.66 10.82 -1.22
N VAL A 8 9.83 10.21 -1.40
CA VAL A 8 10.77 10.57 -2.48
C VAL A 8 10.11 10.43 -3.85
N SER A 9 9.22 9.45 -4.01
CA SER A 9 8.48 9.22 -5.25
C SER A 9 7.39 10.28 -5.53
N GLY A 10 7.04 11.12 -4.55
CA GLY A 10 6.20 12.30 -4.75
C GLY A 10 6.97 13.49 -5.33
N VAL A 11 8.24 13.64 -4.95
CA VAL A 11 9.14 14.71 -5.42
C VAL A 11 9.84 14.35 -6.74
N LEU A 12 10.33 13.11 -6.85
CA LEU A 12 11.06 12.59 -8.01
C LEU A 12 10.19 11.54 -8.70
N VAL A 13 9.46 11.95 -9.73
CA VAL A 13 8.44 11.11 -10.37
C VAL A 13 9.11 10.05 -11.25
N PRO A 14 8.93 8.73 -10.96
CA PRO A 14 9.48 7.67 -11.81
C PRO A 14 8.97 7.76 -13.24
N GLY A 15 9.86 7.60 -14.22
CA GLY A 15 9.57 7.72 -15.64
C GLY A 15 9.58 9.16 -16.18
N LYS A 16 9.69 10.16 -15.30
CA LYS A 16 9.84 11.57 -15.68
C LYS A 16 11.16 12.15 -15.18
N ASP A 17 11.36 12.17 -13.86
CA ASP A 17 12.53 12.78 -13.23
C ASP A 17 13.61 11.73 -12.91
N VAL A 18 13.21 10.47 -12.70
CA VAL A 18 14.09 9.36 -12.34
C VAL A 18 13.70 8.05 -13.01
N VAL A 19 14.64 7.12 -13.11
CA VAL A 19 14.42 5.75 -13.62
C VAL A 19 14.93 4.72 -12.61
N TRP A 20 14.30 3.54 -12.60
CA TRP A 20 14.78 2.40 -11.84
C TRP A 20 15.94 1.73 -12.58
N LEU A 21 17.07 1.58 -11.90
CA LEU A 21 18.25 0.91 -12.46
C LEU A 21 18.10 -0.60 -12.35
N GLN A 22 18.30 -1.29 -13.47
CA GLN A 22 18.29 -2.75 -13.50
C GLN A 22 19.65 -3.33 -13.11
N VAL A 23 19.64 -4.53 -12.55
CA VAL A 23 20.83 -5.33 -12.28
C VAL A 23 21.05 -6.35 -13.40
N PRO A 24 22.31 -6.73 -13.69
CA PRO A 24 22.59 -7.74 -14.72
C PRO A 24 22.21 -9.17 -14.30
N PHE A 25 22.10 -9.44 -12.99
CA PHE A 25 21.71 -10.72 -12.43
C PHE A 25 21.19 -10.56 -11.00
N SER A 26 20.33 -11.49 -10.55
CA SER A 26 19.84 -11.53 -9.17
C SER A 26 20.94 -12.02 -8.22
N ALA A 27 21.27 -11.21 -7.19
CA ALA A 27 22.27 -11.53 -6.17
C ALA A 27 21.64 -11.56 -4.75
N ASN A 28 20.42 -12.07 -4.67
CA ASN A 28 19.67 -12.14 -3.42
C ASN A 28 20.31 -13.19 -2.46
N PRO A 29 20.46 -12.91 -1.14
CA PRO A 29 21.10 -13.84 -0.19
C PRO A 29 20.40 -15.20 -0.04
N GLN A 30 19.11 -15.26 -0.36
CA GLN A 30 18.31 -16.49 -0.37
C GLN A 30 18.31 -17.16 -1.76
N ASN A 31 19.18 -16.73 -2.68
CA ASN A 31 19.25 -17.17 -4.09
C ASN A 31 17.91 -17.03 -4.83
N ALA A 32 17.07 -16.06 -4.44
CA ALA A 32 15.82 -15.79 -5.12
C ALA A 32 16.07 -15.10 -6.47
N ASN A 33 15.36 -15.56 -7.51
CA ASN A 33 15.31 -14.87 -8.80
C ASN A 33 14.41 -13.63 -8.66
N THR A 34 14.96 -12.45 -8.94
CA THR A 34 14.24 -11.17 -8.84
C THR A 34 13.76 -10.65 -10.19
N ARG A 35 13.99 -11.41 -11.27
CA ARG A 35 13.51 -11.07 -12.60
C ARG A 35 11.99 -11.10 -12.69
N LEU A 36 11.42 -10.04 -13.23
CA LEU A 36 9.98 -9.90 -13.48
C LEU A 36 9.58 -10.62 -14.77
N GLY A 37 8.27 -10.83 -14.95
CA GLY A 37 7.73 -11.53 -16.12
C GLY A 37 7.99 -10.84 -17.46
N ASP A 38 8.28 -9.53 -17.44
CA ASP A 38 8.69 -8.76 -18.62
C ASP A 38 10.20 -8.82 -18.92
N GLY A 39 10.96 -9.57 -18.12
CA GLY A 39 12.40 -9.77 -18.26
C GLY A 39 13.27 -8.72 -17.56
N SER A 40 12.69 -7.67 -16.99
CA SER A 40 13.41 -6.68 -16.17
C SER A 40 13.89 -7.29 -14.86
N ASP A 41 15.01 -6.82 -14.31
CA ASP A 41 15.49 -7.24 -12.98
C ASP A 41 16.02 -6.02 -12.22
N TYR A 42 15.43 -5.73 -11.06
CA TYR A 42 15.82 -4.60 -10.19
C TYR A 42 16.60 -5.05 -8.95
N GLY A 43 16.93 -6.33 -8.84
CA GLY A 43 17.71 -6.90 -7.72
C GLY A 43 16.90 -7.14 -6.44
N PHE A 44 15.61 -6.80 -6.42
CA PHE A 44 14.71 -7.00 -5.29
C PHE A 44 13.40 -7.64 -5.77
N SER A 45 12.87 -8.57 -4.98
CA SER A 45 11.53 -9.11 -5.20
C SER A 45 10.48 -8.02 -5.00
N VAL A 46 9.39 -8.10 -5.77
CA VAL A 46 8.21 -7.24 -5.55
C VAL A 46 7.62 -7.59 -4.18
N ASN A 47 7.52 -6.58 -3.31
CA ASN A 47 6.93 -6.73 -1.99
C ASN A 47 5.44 -6.41 -2.00
N THR A 48 4.70 -7.00 -1.07
CA THR A 48 3.28 -6.70 -0.87
C THR A 48 3.00 -6.46 0.60
N THR A 49 2.41 -5.32 0.92
CA THR A 49 1.90 -5.03 2.27
C THR A 49 0.58 -5.77 2.48
N ARG A 50 0.45 -6.44 3.63
CA ARG A 50 -0.75 -7.21 3.98
C ARG A 50 -1.25 -6.82 5.36
N ILE A 51 -2.56 -6.83 5.54
CA ILE A 51 -3.18 -6.78 6.85
C ILE A 51 -3.12 -8.20 7.44
N VAL A 52 -2.62 -8.32 8.66
CA VAL A 52 -2.52 -9.59 9.39
C VAL A 52 -3.26 -9.44 10.71
N VAL A 53 -4.08 -10.43 11.05
CA VAL A 53 -4.91 -10.43 12.26
C VAL A 53 -4.75 -11.74 13.03
N ASN A 54 -5.03 -11.70 14.33
CA ASN A 54 -5.09 -12.90 15.15
C ASN A 54 -6.23 -13.82 14.67
N ARG A 55 -5.94 -15.13 14.58
CA ARG A 55 -6.91 -16.12 14.08
C ARG A 55 -8.19 -16.21 14.92
N ALA A 56 -8.07 -16.33 16.25
CA ALA A 56 -9.24 -16.44 17.13
C ALA A 56 -10.09 -15.16 17.11
N TRP A 57 -9.47 -14.01 16.86
CA TRP A 57 -10.20 -12.76 16.63
C TRP A 57 -10.91 -12.76 15.28
N ALA A 58 -10.25 -13.22 14.21
CA ALA A 58 -10.81 -13.28 12.86
C ALA A 58 -12.08 -14.16 12.80
N GLU A 59 -12.05 -15.32 13.45
CA GLU A 59 -13.20 -16.24 13.54
C GLU A 59 -14.43 -15.60 14.19
N LYS A 60 -14.24 -14.60 15.06
CA LYS A 60 -15.32 -13.86 15.74
C LYS A 60 -15.74 -12.58 15.02
N ASN A 61 -15.00 -12.15 14.00
CA ASN A 61 -15.19 -10.86 13.33
C ASN A 61 -15.21 -10.99 11.80
N PRO A 62 -16.11 -11.80 11.22
CA PRO A 62 -16.12 -12.07 9.77
C PRO A 62 -16.29 -10.79 8.93
N ALA A 63 -17.05 -9.81 9.42
CA ALA A 63 -17.22 -8.52 8.74
C ALA A 63 -15.88 -7.78 8.57
N ALA A 64 -15.09 -7.72 9.64
CA ALA A 64 -13.81 -7.02 9.64
C ALA A 64 -12.75 -7.79 8.84
N VAL A 65 -12.76 -9.12 8.91
CA VAL A 65 -11.93 -9.96 8.03
C VAL A 65 -12.23 -9.63 6.57
N LYS A 66 -13.51 -9.61 6.19
CA LYS A 66 -13.89 -9.27 4.82
C LYS A 66 -13.44 -7.87 4.42
N LEU A 67 -13.57 -6.89 5.32
CA LEU A 67 -13.06 -5.54 5.09
C LEU A 67 -11.56 -5.57 4.79
N PHE A 68 -10.75 -6.23 5.62
CA PHE A 68 -9.30 -6.33 5.43
C PHE A 68 -8.90 -7.07 4.15
N GLU A 69 -9.69 -8.04 3.72
CA GLU A 69 -9.46 -8.75 2.45
C GLU A 69 -9.63 -7.83 1.23
N VAL A 70 -10.66 -6.98 1.23
CA VAL A 70 -11.06 -6.17 0.06
C VAL A 70 -10.40 -4.80 0.01
N MET A 71 -9.98 -4.25 1.16
CA MET A 71 -9.32 -2.96 1.21
C MET A 71 -7.99 -2.98 0.44
N ARG A 72 -7.82 -2.01 -0.46
CA ARG A 72 -6.59 -1.78 -1.22
C ARG A 72 -6.34 -0.29 -1.32
N LEU A 73 -5.18 0.14 -0.83
CA LEU A 73 -4.75 1.54 -0.93
C LEU A 73 -3.80 1.71 -2.13
N PRO A 74 -4.03 2.69 -3.01
CA PRO A 74 -3.09 3.03 -4.06
C PRO A 74 -1.75 3.49 -3.48
N ILE A 75 -0.65 2.98 -4.06
CA ILE A 75 0.72 3.37 -3.68
C ILE A 75 0.92 4.89 -3.80
N ALA A 76 0.36 5.51 -4.84
CA ALA A 76 0.49 6.94 -5.08
C ALA A 76 -0.11 7.77 -3.94
N ASP A 77 -1.24 7.34 -3.38
CA ASP A 77 -1.89 8.03 -2.26
C ASP A 77 -1.06 7.93 -0.99
N ILE A 78 -0.42 6.78 -0.76
CA ILE A 78 0.50 6.60 0.37
C ILE A 78 1.74 7.50 0.20
N ASN A 79 2.29 7.59 -1.01
CA ASN A 79 3.42 8.49 -1.31
C ASN A 79 3.06 9.96 -1.02
N ALA A 80 1.90 10.41 -1.51
CA ALA A 80 1.42 11.78 -1.28
C ALA A 80 1.19 12.06 0.21
N GLN A 81 0.62 11.11 0.95
CA GLN A 81 0.45 11.24 2.40
C GLN A 81 1.81 11.31 3.13
N ASN A 82 2.79 10.51 2.73
CA ASN A 82 4.15 10.52 3.28
C ASN A 82 4.87 11.85 3.00
N GLU A 83 4.66 12.44 1.82
CA GLU A 83 5.20 13.75 1.46
C GLU A 83 4.64 14.85 2.36
N ARG A 84 3.32 14.88 2.56
CA ARG A 84 2.67 15.85 3.48
C ARG A 84 3.18 15.73 4.92
N MET A 85 3.37 14.50 5.41
CA MET A 85 3.98 14.28 6.72
C MET A 85 5.40 14.85 6.80
N ARG A 86 6.21 14.65 5.76
CA ARG A 86 7.57 15.20 5.68
C ARG A 86 7.57 16.73 5.67
N GLU A 87 6.58 17.35 5.04
CA GLU A 87 6.41 18.81 4.98
C GLU A 87 5.89 19.43 6.28
N GLY A 88 5.59 18.61 7.30
CA GLY A 88 5.28 19.06 8.65
C GLY A 88 3.93 18.58 9.18
N GLU A 89 3.05 18.02 8.33
CA GLU A 89 1.74 17.50 8.74
C GLU A 89 1.84 16.08 9.32
N SER A 90 2.62 15.92 10.40
CA SER A 90 3.01 14.61 10.96
C SER A 90 2.41 14.30 12.33
N THR A 91 1.51 15.15 12.84
CA THR A 91 0.83 14.88 14.11
C THR A 91 -0.27 13.83 13.93
N GLN A 92 -0.73 13.22 15.03
CA GLN A 92 -1.86 12.30 15.01
C GLN A 92 -3.13 12.97 14.43
N ALA A 93 -3.33 14.25 14.72
CA ALA A 93 -4.46 15.02 14.20
C ALA A 93 -4.35 15.22 12.67
N ASP A 94 -3.14 15.45 12.16
CA ASP A 94 -2.90 15.53 10.71
C ASP A 94 -3.17 14.21 10.01
N ILE A 95 -2.68 13.09 10.55
CA ILE A 95 -2.90 11.75 9.98
C ILE A 95 -4.39 11.39 9.97
N ALA A 96 -5.13 11.73 11.04
CA ALA A 96 -6.57 11.55 11.09
C ALA A 96 -7.27 12.38 9.99
N ARG A 97 -6.92 13.66 9.88
CA ARG A 97 -7.44 14.56 8.84
C ARG A 97 -7.10 14.08 7.42
N HIS A 98 -5.90 13.55 7.18
CA HIS A 98 -5.52 12.95 5.90
C HIS A 98 -6.39 11.74 5.56
N THR A 99 -6.61 10.88 6.56
CA THR A 99 -7.43 9.67 6.42
C THR A 99 -8.89 10.01 6.10
N GLU A 100 -9.48 10.94 6.84
CA GLU A 100 -10.84 11.44 6.59
C GLU A 100 -10.97 12.08 5.20
N GLY A 101 -9.98 12.89 4.80
CA GLY A 101 -9.91 13.49 3.47
C GLY A 101 -9.83 12.43 2.37
N TRP A 102 -9.00 11.40 2.55
CA TRP A 102 -8.87 10.29 1.59
C TRP A 102 -10.18 9.51 1.44
N ILE A 103 -10.85 9.20 2.56
CA ILE A 103 -12.16 8.52 2.56
C ILE A 103 -13.20 9.38 1.84
N LYS A 104 -13.27 10.68 2.16
CA LYS A 104 -14.22 11.60 1.53
C LYS A 104 -14.03 11.70 0.02
N PHE A 105 -12.77 11.74 -0.44
CA PHE A 105 -12.46 11.77 -1.87
C PHE A 105 -12.78 10.44 -2.57
N HIS A 106 -12.54 9.31 -1.90
CA HIS A 106 -12.80 7.96 -2.40
C HIS A 106 -14.09 7.35 -1.85
N GLN A 107 -15.11 8.17 -1.58
CA GLN A 107 -16.28 7.76 -0.78
C GLN A 107 -16.96 6.51 -1.35
N GLN A 108 -17.22 6.48 -2.66
CA GLN A 108 -17.87 5.33 -3.30
C GLN A 108 -17.04 4.04 -3.19
N LEU A 109 -15.72 4.12 -3.30
CA LEU A 109 -14.82 2.99 -3.15
C LEU A 109 -14.85 2.47 -1.71
N PHE A 110 -14.72 3.39 -0.74
CA PHE A 110 -14.77 3.05 0.68
C PHE A 110 -16.12 2.46 1.08
N ASP A 111 -17.23 3.07 0.65
CA ASP A 111 -18.59 2.57 0.89
C ASP A 111 -18.78 1.17 0.29
N GLY A 112 -18.20 0.91 -0.88
CA GLY A 112 -18.19 -0.41 -1.51
C GLY A 112 -17.47 -1.47 -0.66
N TRP A 113 -16.37 -1.11 0.01
CA TRP A 113 -15.70 -2.01 0.96
C TRP A 113 -16.55 -2.28 2.19
N ILE A 114 -17.17 -1.23 2.76
CA ILE A 114 -18.04 -1.36 3.93
C ILE A 114 -19.29 -2.20 3.61
N ALA A 115 -19.89 -2.02 2.44
CA ALA A 115 -21.03 -2.82 2.00
C ALA A 115 -20.69 -4.31 1.90
N GLN A 116 -19.55 -4.65 1.28
CA GLN A 116 -19.05 -6.03 1.20
C GLN A 116 -18.76 -6.61 2.58
N ALA A 117 -18.15 -5.83 3.48
CA ALA A 117 -17.86 -6.23 4.84
C ALA A 117 -19.14 -6.55 5.63
N ARG A 118 -20.18 -5.70 5.52
CA ARG A 118 -21.48 -5.91 6.19
C ARG A 118 -22.20 -7.13 5.64
N ALA A 119 -22.17 -7.35 4.33
CA ALA A 119 -22.80 -8.52 3.71
C ALA A 119 -22.20 -9.85 4.20
N ALA A 120 -20.90 -9.89 4.50
CA ALA A 120 -20.24 -11.07 5.08
C ALA A 120 -20.63 -11.35 6.55
N ALA A 121 -21.33 -10.44 7.21
CA ALA A 121 -21.82 -10.61 8.57
C ALA A 121 -23.30 -11.02 8.63
N SER A 122 -24.01 -10.97 7.50
CA SER A 122 -25.40 -11.42 7.41
C SER A 122 -25.44 -12.93 7.19
N PRO A 123 -26.27 -13.68 7.95
CA PRO A 123 -26.41 -15.12 7.83
C PRO A 123 -27.00 -15.57 6.49
#